data_AF-A0AA51ELJ9-F1
#
_entry.id   AF-A0AA51ELJ9-F1
#
_cell.length_a   1.000
_cell.length_b   1.000
_cell.length_c   1.000
_cell.angle_alpha   90.00
_cell.angle_beta   90.00
_cell.angle_gamma   90.00
#
_symmetry.space_group_name_H-M   'P 1'
#
loop_
_entity.id
_entity.type
_entity.pdbx_description
1 polymer ?
#
loop_
_entity_poly.entity_id
_entity_poly.type
_entity_poly.pdbx_seq_one_letter_code
_entity_poly.pdbx_strand_id
1 'polypeptide(L)'
;KNNGNVSNPKLQENVTITEHGKHHATSVLVIPDVTHSDSGKYQCVVSNKFGTTYSSKAKLDIVIFPHFIRKPNNITVKTGETVKLTCAAAGDPQPEISWKKDGGNDFPAARERRMNVMPSDDLFFIVNAKTTDIGVYSCAAKNSAGTIIANATLSVLQEPSFTRVMENKEVTSGESVVLQCMIAGSPKPVLKW
;
A
#
# COMPACT_ATOMS: atom_id res chain seq x y z
N LYS A 1 -11.30 -45.58 -4.66
CA LYS A 1 -10.61 -45.63 -3.35
C LYS A 1 -9.74 -44.36 -3.31
N ASN A 2 -10.04 -43.27 -2.60
CA ASN A 2 -10.68 -43.07 -1.31
C ASN A 2 -11.80 -42.01 -1.37
N ASN A 3 -13.02 -42.39 -1.00
CA ASN A 3 -14.03 -41.44 -0.58
C ASN A 3 -13.65 -41.00 0.84
N GLY A 4 -12.85 -39.94 0.94
CA GLY A 4 -12.54 -39.29 2.20
C GLY A 4 -13.77 -38.58 2.75
N ASN A 5 -14.73 -39.34 3.28
CA ASN A 5 -15.70 -38.82 4.24
C ASN A 5 -14.93 -38.58 5.53
N VAL A 6 -14.24 -37.45 5.61
CA VAL A 6 -13.74 -36.92 6.88
C VAL A 6 -14.87 -36.06 7.42
N SER A 7 -15.87 -36.69 8.02
CA SER A 7 -16.71 -36.00 9.00
C SER A 7 -15.80 -35.65 10.17
N ASN A 8 -15.26 -34.42 10.18
CA ASN A 8 -14.44 -33.96 11.30
C ASN A 8 -15.35 -33.87 12.54
N PRO A 9 -15.21 -34.75 13.55
CA PRO A 9 -16.14 -34.82 14.67
C PRO A 9 -16.18 -33.52 15.46
N LYS A 10 -15.04 -32.80 15.52
CA LYS A 10 -14.92 -31.50 16.21
C LYS A 10 -15.77 -30.40 15.58
N LEU A 11 -16.08 -30.48 14.29
CA LEU A 11 -16.94 -29.51 13.61
C LEU A 11 -18.42 -29.78 13.88
N GLN A 12 -18.80 -31.04 14.17
CA GLN A 12 -20.20 -31.39 14.43
C GLN A 12 -20.71 -30.81 15.75
N GLU A 13 -19.83 -30.59 16.74
CA GLU A 13 -20.17 -29.98 18.02
C GLU A 13 -20.61 -28.50 17.89
N ASN A 14 -20.25 -27.83 16.79
CA ASN A 14 -20.59 -26.43 16.53
C ASN A 14 -21.66 -26.25 15.45
N VAL A 15 -22.47 -27.30 15.20
CA VAL A 15 -23.61 -27.24 14.28
C VAL A 15 -24.89 -27.00 15.07
N THR A 16 -25.64 -25.97 14.69
CA THR A 16 -27.01 -25.76 15.17
C THR A 16 -28.01 -26.08 14.07
N ILE A 17 -29.15 -26.67 14.44
CA ILE A 17 -30.26 -26.97 13.53
C ILE A 17 -31.52 -26.32 14.11
N THR A 18 -32.20 -25.54 13.28
CA THR A 18 -33.44 -24.85 13.61
C THR A 18 -34.56 -25.39 12.72
N GLU A 19 -35.56 -26.02 13.34
CA GLU A 19 -36.73 -26.55 12.63
C GLU A 19 -37.75 -25.44 12.33
N HIS A 20 -38.28 -25.44 11.11
CA HIS A 20 -39.32 -24.55 10.60
C HIS A 20 -40.57 -25.36 10.21
N GLY A 21 -41.14 -26.07 11.18
CA GLY A 21 -42.26 -26.98 10.99
C GLY A 21 -41.82 -28.43 10.77
N LYS A 22 -42.68 -29.27 10.17
CA LYS A 22 -42.43 -30.73 10.06
C LYS A 22 -41.46 -31.14 8.93
N HIS A 23 -41.22 -30.27 7.96
CA HIS A 23 -40.53 -30.62 6.71
C HIS A 23 -39.42 -29.65 6.29
N HIS A 24 -39.19 -28.60 7.07
CA HIS A 24 -38.20 -27.58 6.75
C HIS A 24 -37.32 -27.35 7.96
N ALA A 25 -36.02 -27.25 7.74
CA ALA A 25 -35.04 -26.94 8.77
C ALA A 25 -33.91 -26.11 8.16
N THR A 26 -33.23 -25.35 9.00
CA THR A 26 -32.00 -24.62 8.67
C THR A 26 -30.88 -25.16 9.54
N SER A 27 -29.70 -25.39 8.97
CA SER A 27 -28.50 -25.76 9.72
C SER A 27 -27.41 -24.71 9.57
N VAL A 28 -26.73 -24.39 10.67
CA VAL A 28 -25.63 -23.42 10.73
C VAL A 28 -24.42 -24.08 11.39
N LEU A 29 -23.28 -24.07 10.70
CA LEU A 29 -21.98 -24.46 11.25
C LEU A 29 -21.22 -23.20 11.68
N VAL A 30 -20.78 -23.16 12.94
CA VAL A 30 -19.90 -22.10 13.46
C VAL A 30 -18.50 -22.67 13.66
N ILE A 31 -17.46 -22.00 13.17
CA ILE A 31 -16.07 -22.37 13.42
C ILE A 31 -15.45 -21.24 14.24
N PRO A 32 -15.38 -21.35 15.59
CA PRO A 32 -14.74 -20.36 16.41
C PRO A 32 -13.22 -20.40 16.23
N ASP A 33 -12.54 -19.27 16.46
CA ASP A 33 -11.07 -19.16 16.49
C ASP A 33 -10.36 -19.82 15.30
N VAL A 34 -10.83 -19.47 14.11
CA VAL A 34 -10.41 -20.06 12.84
C VAL A 34 -8.89 -20.00 12.65
N THR A 35 -8.32 -21.11 12.21
CA THR A 35 -6.90 -21.31 11.92
C THR A 35 -6.69 -21.77 10.49
N HIS A 36 -5.45 -21.75 9.99
CA HIS A 36 -5.13 -22.25 8.64
C HIS A 36 -5.58 -23.70 8.40
N SER A 37 -5.63 -24.55 9.43
CA SER A 37 -6.11 -25.93 9.30
C SER A 37 -7.60 -26.06 8.99
N ASP A 38 -8.37 -24.99 9.20
CA ASP A 38 -9.81 -24.97 8.88
C ASP A 38 -10.06 -24.61 7.40
N SER A 39 -9.03 -24.24 6.65
CA SER A 39 -9.14 -24.02 5.21
C SER A 39 -9.54 -25.31 4.48
N GLY A 40 -10.43 -25.20 3.50
CA GLY A 40 -10.92 -26.38 2.81
C GLY A 40 -12.23 -26.19 2.08
N LYS A 41 -12.82 -27.32 1.64
CA LYS A 41 -14.12 -27.35 0.98
C LYS A 41 -15.16 -27.96 1.91
N TYR A 42 -16.20 -27.20 2.21
CA TYR A 42 -17.30 -27.57 3.07
C TYR A 42 -18.52 -27.94 2.22
N GLN A 43 -19.28 -28.94 2.66
CA GLN A 43 -20.47 -29.43 1.99
C GLN A 43 -21.52 -29.81 3.04
N CYS A 44 -22.75 -29.36 2.85
CA CYS A 44 -23.87 -29.78 3.68
C CYS A 44 -24.46 -31.08 3.10
N VAL A 45 -24.71 -32.06 3.97
CA VAL A 45 -25.28 -33.35 3.62
C VAL A 45 -26.62 -33.49 4.32
N VAL A 46 -27.67 -33.77 3.55
CA VAL A 46 -29.05 -33.91 4.07
C VAL A 46 -29.51 -35.33 3.78
N SER A 47 -29.95 -36.04 4.82
CA SER A 47 -30.36 -37.44 4.71
C SER A 47 -31.65 -37.72 5.47
N ASN A 48 -32.51 -38.56 4.91
CA ASN A 48 -33.67 -39.16 5.58
C ASN A 48 -33.80 -40.64 5.19
N LYS A 49 -34.86 -41.32 5.66
CA LYS A 49 -35.09 -42.75 5.39
C LYS A 49 -35.22 -43.13 3.91
N PHE A 50 -35.45 -42.16 3.02
CA PHE A 50 -35.63 -42.39 1.58
C PHE A 50 -34.41 -42.02 0.75
N GLY A 51 -33.40 -41.34 1.31
CA GLY A 51 -32.20 -41.00 0.56
C GLY A 51 -31.33 -39.94 1.22
N THR A 52 -30.25 -39.60 0.52
CA THR A 52 -29.27 -38.58 0.90
C THR A 52 -28.99 -37.69 -0.30
N THR A 53 -28.91 -36.39 -0.07
CA THR A 53 -28.50 -35.40 -1.07
C THR A 53 -27.42 -34.48 -0.49
N TYR A 54 -26.71 -33.78 -1.37
CA TYR A 54 -25.56 -32.96 -1.04
C TYR A 54 -25.74 -31.54 -1.60
N SER A 55 -25.31 -30.53 -0.85
CA SER A 55 -25.17 -29.18 -1.38
C SER A 55 -24.02 -29.09 -2.38
N SER A 56 -23.88 -27.94 -3.05
CA SER A 56 -22.61 -27.56 -3.66
C SER A 56 -21.51 -27.42 -2.59
N LYS A 57 -20.23 -27.50 -3.02
CA LYS A 57 -19.08 -27.32 -2.13
C LYS A 57 -18.72 -25.83 -2.04
N ALA A 58 -18.66 -25.29 -0.82
CA ALA A 58 -18.16 -23.95 -0.54
C ALA A 58 -16.67 -24.03 -0.14
N LYS A 59 -15.83 -23.13 -0.68
CA LYS A 59 -14.41 -23.04 -0.31
C LYS A 59 -14.24 -22.01 0.80
N LEU A 60 -13.60 -22.40 1.90
CA LEU A 60 -13.15 -21.51 2.96
C LEU A 60 -11.63 -21.33 2.81
N ASP A 61 -11.20 -20.11 2.54
CA ASP A 61 -9.79 -19.71 2.53
C ASP A 61 -9.53 -18.82 3.75
N ILE A 62 -8.47 -19.13 4.50
CA ILE A 62 -8.06 -18.36 5.66
C ILE A 62 -6.95 -17.41 5.25
N VAL A 63 -7.14 -16.13 5.54
CA VAL A 63 -6.25 -15.05 5.10
C VAL A 63 -5.63 -14.36 6.31
N ILE A 64 -4.37 -13.96 6.20
CA ILE A 64 -3.62 -13.24 7.23
C ILE A 64 -3.55 -11.77 6.83
N PHE A 65 -4.02 -10.90 7.74
CA PHE A 65 -3.98 -9.46 7.56
C PHE A 65 -2.55 -8.94 7.36
N PRO A 66 -2.31 -7.97 6.46
CA PRO A 66 -0.97 -7.46 6.22
C PRO A 66 -0.35 -6.84 7.50
N HIS A 67 0.95 -7.04 7.70
CA HIS A 67 1.74 -6.32 8.68
C HIS A 67 3.10 -5.90 8.10
N PHE A 68 3.62 -4.75 8.53
CA PHE A 68 4.90 -4.26 8.06
C PHE A 68 6.06 -5.04 8.68
N ILE A 69 6.92 -5.59 7.83
CA ILE A 69 8.27 -6.06 8.21
C ILE A 69 9.21 -4.86 8.27
N ARG A 70 9.08 -3.94 7.30
CA ARG A 70 9.90 -2.74 7.20
C ARG A 70 9.07 -1.57 6.70
N LYS A 71 9.01 -0.50 7.49
CA LYS A 71 8.40 0.77 7.11
C LYS A 71 9.43 1.67 6.43
N PRO A 72 9.01 2.56 5.53
CA PRO A 72 9.92 3.56 4.99
C PRO A 72 10.27 4.60 6.05
N ASN A 73 11.47 5.14 5.94
CA ASN A 73 11.98 6.19 6.82
C ASN A 73 12.10 7.51 6.05
N ASN A 74 11.96 8.63 6.76
CA ASN A 74 12.23 9.95 6.20
C ASN A 74 13.66 10.01 5.66
N ILE A 75 13.84 10.68 4.53
CA ILE A 75 15.14 10.79 3.87
C ILE A 75 15.35 12.21 3.34
N THR A 76 16.59 12.67 3.47
CA THR A 76 17.07 13.93 2.89
C THR A 76 18.20 13.62 1.94
N VAL A 77 18.10 14.08 0.70
CA VAL A 77 19.13 13.91 -0.34
C VAL A 77 19.49 15.25 -0.96
N LYS A 78 20.59 15.33 -1.70
CA LYS A 78 20.90 16.50 -2.54
C LYS A 78 20.29 16.36 -3.92
N THR A 79 20.12 17.48 -4.60
CA THR A 79 19.69 17.53 -6.00
C THR A 79 20.63 16.69 -6.87
N GLY A 80 20.09 15.87 -7.76
CA GLY A 80 20.86 14.96 -8.62
C GLY A 80 21.16 13.59 -8.01
N GLU A 81 21.03 13.42 -6.69
CA GLU A 81 21.25 12.13 -6.04
C GLU A 81 20.10 11.14 -6.30
N THR A 82 20.32 9.87 -5.94
CA THR A 82 19.29 8.83 -6.01
C THR A 82 18.60 8.68 -4.65
N VAL A 83 17.28 8.82 -4.63
CA VAL A 83 16.43 8.53 -3.46
C VAL A 83 16.18 7.04 -3.39
N LYS A 84 16.29 6.45 -2.21
CA LYS A 84 15.92 5.05 -1.94
C LYS A 84 14.97 4.99 -0.75
N LEU A 85 13.76 4.49 -0.99
CA LEU A 85 12.77 4.19 0.05
C LEU A 85 12.45 2.71 0.02
N THR A 86 12.40 2.08 1.19
CA THR A 86 12.14 0.65 1.32
C THR A 86 10.84 0.41 2.07
N CYS A 87 10.03 -0.54 1.61
CA CYS A 87 8.80 -0.91 2.30
C CYS A 87 8.43 -2.37 2.07
N ALA A 88 8.51 -3.17 3.13
CA ALA A 88 8.25 -4.60 3.08
C ALA A 88 7.11 -4.97 4.03
N ALA A 89 6.23 -5.87 3.59
CA ALA A 89 5.12 -6.38 4.38
C ALA A 89 4.93 -7.88 4.16
N ALA A 90 4.40 -8.55 5.18
CA ALA A 90 3.98 -9.95 5.11
C ALA A 90 2.49 -10.07 5.40
N GLY A 91 1.92 -11.17 4.93
CA GLY A 91 0.50 -11.50 5.01
C GLY A 91 0.24 -12.71 4.12
N ASP A 92 -0.97 -13.25 4.18
CA ASP A 92 -1.38 -14.37 3.35
C ASP A 92 -2.78 -14.08 2.76
N PRO A 93 -2.92 -13.87 1.45
CA PRO A 93 -1.87 -13.89 0.43
C PRO A 93 -0.80 -12.81 0.64
N GLN A 94 0.39 -13.04 0.08
CA GLN A 94 1.51 -12.07 0.11
C GLN A 94 1.02 -10.69 -0.36
N PRO A 95 1.15 -9.63 0.47
CA PRO A 95 0.65 -8.31 0.12
C PRO A 95 1.37 -7.70 -1.07
N GLU A 96 0.62 -7.04 -1.95
CA GLU A 96 1.14 -6.20 -3.03
C GLU A 96 1.53 -4.83 -2.46
N ILE A 97 2.75 -4.38 -2.77
CA ILE A 97 3.29 -3.08 -2.37
C ILE A 97 3.03 -2.04 -3.46
N SER A 98 2.47 -0.89 -3.07
CA SER A 98 2.24 0.24 -3.96
C SER A 98 2.66 1.56 -3.31
N TRP A 99 3.03 2.54 -4.13
CA TRP A 99 3.55 3.82 -3.69
C TRP A 99 2.75 5.00 -4.23
N LYS A 100 2.56 6.03 -3.39
CA LYS A 100 1.93 7.30 -3.75
C LYS A 100 2.76 8.46 -3.23
N LYS A 101 2.68 9.60 -3.92
CA LYS A 101 3.22 10.89 -3.43
C LYS A 101 2.05 11.82 -3.15
N ASP A 102 2.00 12.37 -1.93
CA ASP A 102 0.98 13.33 -1.49
C ASP A 102 -0.47 12.86 -1.78
N GLY A 103 -0.70 11.55 -1.61
CA GLY A 103 -2.01 10.90 -1.86
C GLY A 103 -2.30 10.56 -3.32
N GLY A 104 -1.48 11.02 -4.27
CA GLY A 104 -1.65 10.81 -5.71
C GLY A 104 -0.61 9.87 -6.34
N ASN A 105 -0.95 9.37 -7.53
CA ASN A 105 -0.04 8.58 -8.37
C ASN A 105 0.64 9.42 -9.46
N ASP A 106 0.19 10.67 -9.60
CA ASP A 106 0.60 11.56 -10.68
C ASP A 106 1.54 12.64 -10.16
N PHE A 107 2.83 12.40 -10.30
CA PHE A 107 3.87 13.31 -9.82
C PHE A 107 5.09 13.34 -10.76
N PRO A 108 5.92 14.39 -10.69
CA PRO A 108 6.98 14.64 -11.67
C PRO A 108 7.92 13.45 -11.90
N ALA A 109 8.43 12.81 -10.85
CA ALA A 109 9.30 11.64 -11.00
C ALA A 109 8.64 10.45 -11.74
N ALA A 110 7.32 10.26 -11.61
CA ALA A 110 6.58 9.24 -12.35
C ALA A 110 6.44 9.63 -13.84
N ARG A 111 6.02 10.86 -14.13
CA ARG A 111 5.87 11.39 -15.50
C ARG A 111 7.19 11.39 -16.28
N GLU A 112 8.27 11.74 -15.59
CA GLU A 112 9.63 11.83 -16.14
C GLU A 112 10.36 10.47 -16.16
N ARG A 113 9.70 9.37 -15.79
CA ARG A 113 10.27 8.02 -15.73
C ARG A 113 11.55 7.92 -14.88
N ARG A 114 11.66 8.75 -13.85
CA ARG A 114 12.76 8.70 -12.85
C ARG A 114 12.46 7.76 -11.70
N MET A 115 11.18 7.45 -11.48
CA MET A 115 10.71 6.50 -10.49
C MET A 115 10.80 5.06 -11.02
N ASN A 116 11.29 4.15 -10.19
CA ASN A 116 11.23 2.71 -10.43
C ASN A 116 10.83 1.98 -9.13
N VAL A 117 10.15 0.85 -9.29
CA VAL A 117 9.83 -0.07 -8.21
C VAL A 117 10.39 -1.44 -8.59
N MET A 118 11.27 -1.98 -7.77
CA MET A 118 11.76 -3.36 -7.95
C MET A 118 10.85 -4.31 -7.18
N PRO A 119 10.10 -5.20 -7.85
CA PRO A 119 9.15 -6.10 -7.19
C PRO A 119 9.83 -7.10 -6.24
N SER A 120 11.09 -7.45 -6.49
CA SER A 120 11.83 -8.44 -5.68
C SER A 120 12.39 -7.89 -4.38
N ASP A 121 12.62 -6.57 -4.30
CA ASP A 121 13.44 -5.96 -3.25
C ASP A 121 12.65 -4.99 -2.37
N ASP A 122 11.33 -4.85 -2.61
CA ASP A 122 10.49 -3.93 -1.85
C ASP A 122 11.05 -2.49 -1.87
N LEU A 123 11.70 -2.16 -2.99
CA LEU A 123 12.55 -0.98 -3.16
C LEU A 123 11.93 -0.01 -4.17
N PHE A 124 11.65 1.19 -3.69
CA PHE A 124 11.27 2.34 -4.47
C PHE A 124 12.48 3.26 -4.61
N PHE A 125 12.79 3.70 -5.82
CA PHE A 125 13.83 4.70 -6.01
C PHE A 125 13.45 5.75 -7.05
N ILE A 126 13.95 6.96 -6.82
CA ILE A 126 13.89 8.08 -7.76
C ILE A 126 15.32 8.44 -8.10
N VAL A 127 15.68 8.32 -9.38
CA VAL A 127 16.99 8.81 -9.86
C VAL A 127 16.94 10.31 -10.14
N ASN A 128 18.10 10.98 -10.07
CA ASN A 128 18.23 12.40 -10.36
C ASN A 128 17.19 13.25 -9.60
N ALA A 129 17.30 13.27 -8.27
CA ALA A 129 16.36 13.94 -7.39
C ALA A 129 16.23 15.43 -7.72
N LYS A 130 15.00 15.93 -7.75
CA LYS A 130 14.65 17.34 -7.99
C LYS A 130 13.88 17.89 -6.80
N THR A 131 13.90 19.22 -6.62
CA THR A 131 13.09 19.88 -5.58
C THR A 131 11.58 19.66 -5.75
N THR A 132 11.12 19.32 -6.96
CA THR A 132 9.73 18.93 -7.23
C THR A 132 9.36 17.54 -6.72
N ASP A 133 10.35 16.73 -6.32
CA ASP A 133 10.13 15.41 -5.70
C ASP A 133 9.87 15.52 -4.20
N ILE A 134 10.09 16.68 -3.56
CA ILE A 134 9.81 16.90 -2.14
C ILE A 134 8.33 16.60 -1.85
N GLY A 135 8.07 15.85 -0.78
CA GLY A 135 6.71 15.51 -0.36
C GLY A 135 6.65 14.30 0.55
N VAL A 136 5.43 13.87 0.83
CA VAL A 136 5.15 12.66 1.62
C VAL A 136 4.91 11.49 0.69
N TYR A 137 5.71 10.45 0.85
CA TYR A 137 5.60 9.19 0.12
C TYR A 137 4.90 8.16 1.00
N SER A 138 3.78 7.62 0.52
CA SER A 138 2.98 6.61 1.20
C SER A 138 3.21 5.26 0.53
N CYS A 139 3.68 4.30 1.31
CA CYS A 139 3.68 2.89 0.96
C CYS A 139 2.39 2.24 1.47
N ALA A 140 1.65 1.59 0.57
CA ALA A 140 0.49 0.77 0.91
C ALA A 140 0.76 -0.70 0.60
N ALA A 141 0.52 -1.57 1.58
CA ALA A 141 0.58 -3.02 1.42
C ALA A 141 -0.84 -3.60 1.49
N LYS A 142 -1.27 -4.28 0.44
CA LYS A 142 -2.66 -4.75 0.27
C LYS A 142 -2.73 -6.25 -0.06
N ASN A 143 -3.63 -6.96 0.61
CA ASN A 143 -4.10 -8.28 0.18
C ASN A 143 -5.63 -8.37 0.32
N SER A 144 -6.20 -9.57 0.19
CA SER A 144 -7.65 -9.79 0.33
C SER A 144 -8.18 -9.59 1.75
N ALA A 145 -7.34 -9.67 2.77
CA ALA A 145 -7.71 -9.44 4.17
C ALA A 145 -7.80 -7.94 4.50
N GLY A 146 -7.00 -7.09 3.83
CA GLY A 146 -7.07 -5.66 4.01
C GLY A 146 -5.88 -4.88 3.47
N THR A 147 -5.68 -3.67 4.01
CA THR A 147 -4.62 -2.75 3.58
C THR A 147 -4.03 -2.01 4.77
N ILE A 148 -2.71 -1.88 4.79
CA ILE A 148 -1.97 -1.04 5.75
C ILE A 148 -1.15 0.01 4.99
N ILE A 149 -0.92 1.16 5.64
CA ILE A 149 -0.22 2.30 5.02
C ILE A 149 0.87 2.82 5.98
N ALA A 150 2.03 3.17 5.44
CA ALA A 150 3.11 3.84 6.14
C ALA A 150 3.66 5.00 5.29
N ASN A 151 4.05 6.09 5.95
CA ASN A 151 4.48 7.33 5.29
C ASN A 151 5.95 7.62 5.58
N ALA A 152 6.63 8.24 4.61
CA ALA A 152 7.96 8.80 4.75
C ALA A 152 8.06 10.15 4.03
N THR A 153 8.70 11.13 4.64
CA THR A 153 8.96 12.44 4.03
C THR A 153 10.27 12.43 3.26
N LEU A 154 10.23 12.84 1.99
CA LEU A 154 11.41 13.13 1.17
C LEU A 154 11.71 14.62 1.18
N SER A 155 12.93 14.98 1.58
CA SER A 155 13.49 16.33 1.45
C SER A 155 14.63 16.34 0.43
N VAL A 156 14.73 17.40 -0.37
CA VAL A 156 15.80 17.59 -1.35
C VAL A 156 16.50 18.91 -1.08
N LEU A 157 17.82 18.83 -0.87
CA LEU A 157 18.70 19.98 -0.68
C LEU A 157 19.19 20.48 -2.04
N GLN A 158 19.16 21.79 -2.22
CA GLN A 158 19.64 22.48 -3.41
C GLN A 158 20.45 23.69 -2.96
N GLU A 159 21.70 23.78 -3.42
CA GLU A 159 22.56 24.93 -3.13
C GLU A 159 21.96 26.22 -3.70
N PRO A 160 22.16 27.38 -3.04
CA PRO A 160 21.75 28.67 -3.57
C PRO A 160 22.39 28.94 -4.94
N SER A 161 21.57 29.34 -5.91
CA SER A 161 22.04 29.70 -7.25
C SER A 161 21.20 30.85 -7.81
N PHE A 162 21.79 31.66 -8.68
CA PHE A 162 21.04 32.69 -9.41
C PHE A 162 20.36 32.07 -10.62
N THR A 163 19.04 32.21 -10.71
CA THR A 163 18.28 31.75 -11.88
C THR A 163 18.31 32.75 -13.02
N ARG A 164 18.57 34.03 -12.71
CA ARG A 164 18.88 35.07 -13.68
C ARG A 164 19.97 35.97 -13.10
N VAL A 165 20.93 36.32 -13.95
CA VAL A 165 21.96 37.30 -13.62
C VAL A 165 21.31 38.68 -13.50
N MET A 166 21.77 39.51 -12.56
CA MET A 166 21.35 40.91 -12.53
C MET A 166 21.90 41.64 -13.75
N GLU A 167 21.06 42.47 -14.35
CA GLU A 167 21.40 43.27 -15.53
C GLU A 167 21.69 44.71 -15.10
N ASN A 168 22.66 45.34 -15.77
CA ASN A 168 22.96 46.75 -15.57
C ASN A 168 21.76 47.59 -16.04
N LYS A 169 21.46 48.66 -15.32
CA LYS A 169 20.41 49.62 -15.68
C LYS A 169 20.93 51.05 -15.61
N GLU A 170 20.65 51.81 -16.65
CA GLU A 170 20.84 53.26 -16.70
C GLU A 170 19.48 53.94 -16.54
N VAL A 171 19.38 54.94 -15.66
CA VAL A 171 18.14 55.66 -15.36
C VAL A 171 18.43 57.15 -15.18
N THR A 172 17.45 57.99 -15.50
CA THR A 172 17.57 59.45 -15.38
C THR A 172 17.35 59.89 -13.94
N SER A 173 17.98 61.00 -13.54
CA SER A 173 17.78 61.58 -12.20
C SER A 173 16.29 61.86 -11.94
N GLY A 174 15.78 61.34 -10.83
CA GLY A 174 14.37 61.44 -10.44
C GLY A 174 13.49 60.27 -10.88
N GLU A 175 14.00 59.37 -11.73
CA GLU A 175 13.30 58.13 -12.09
C GLU A 175 13.52 57.03 -11.03
N SER A 176 12.55 56.11 -10.92
CA SER A 176 12.67 54.92 -10.06
C SER A 176 13.28 53.75 -10.83
N VAL A 177 14.24 53.05 -10.22
CA VAL A 177 14.86 51.83 -10.79
C VAL A 177 14.39 50.57 -10.06
N VAL A 178 14.16 49.49 -10.81
CA VAL A 178 13.85 48.16 -10.26
C VAL A 178 15.01 47.23 -10.54
N LEU A 179 15.72 46.80 -9.49
CA LEU A 179 16.72 45.73 -9.55
C LEU A 179 16.06 44.43 -9.11
N GLN A 180 16.15 43.39 -9.93
CA GLN A 180 15.52 42.10 -9.66
C GLN A 180 16.59 41.03 -9.49
N CYS A 181 16.60 40.38 -8.33
CA CYS A 181 17.46 39.24 -8.03
C CYS A 181 16.59 37.97 -7.96
N MET A 182 16.83 37.02 -8.87
CA MET A 182 16.10 35.75 -8.90
C MET A 182 17.03 34.61 -8.51
N ILE A 183 16.61 33.84 -7.50
CA ILE A 183 17.40 32.77 -6.89
C ILE A 183 16.63 31.44 -6.86
N ALA A 184 17.35 30.34 -6.82
CA ALA A 184 16.86 29.01 -6.48
C ALA A 184 17.69 28.43 -5.32
N GLY A 185 17.12 27.48 -4.59
CA GLY A 185 17.77 26.80 -3.47
C GLY A 185 16.75 26.17 -2.52
N SER A 186 17.17 25.11 -1.82
CA SER A 186 16.38 24.37 -0.84
C SER A 186 17.29 23.94 0.33
N PRO A 187 17.06 24.42 1.56
CA PRO A 187 16.02 25.37 1.97
C PRO A 187 16.09 26.72 1.24
N LYS A 188 14.97 27.46 1.23
CA LYS A 188 14.89 28.76 0.53
C LYS A 188 16.03 29.69 1.00
N PRO A 189 16.90 30.17 0.10
CA PRO A 189 18.00 31.04 0.49
C PRO A 189 17.51 32.41 1.01
N VAL A 190 18.30 33.02 1.88
CA VAL A 190 18.02 34.37 2.42
C VAL A 190 18.62 35.42 1.48
N LEU A 191 17.79 36.36 1.02
CA LEU A 191 18.22 37.49 0.21
C LEU A 191 18.67 38.67 1.09
N LYS A 192 19.74 39.33 0.68
CA LYS A 192 20.25 40.58 1.25
C LYS A 192 20.69 41.48 0.09
N TRP A 193 20.41 42.78 0.22
CA TRP A 193 20.88 43.85 -0.67
C TRP A 193 22.08 44.55 -0.06
#